data_AF-A0A9D8RBR2-F1
#
_entry.id   AF-A0A9D8RBR2-F1
#
_cell.length_a   1.000
_cell.length_b   1.000
_cell.length_c   1.000
_cell.angle_alpha   90.00
_cell.angle_beta   90.00
_cell.angle_gamma   90.00
#
_symmetry.space_group_name_H-M   'P 1'
#
loop_
_entity.id
_entity.type
_entity.pdbx_description
1 polymer ?
#
loop_
_entity_poly.entity_id
_entity_poly.type
_entity_poly.pdbx_seq_one_letter_code
_entity_poly.pdbx_strand_id
1 'polypeptide(L)'
;MRKTKIDNPRYPHMIRIIRRKDASNSINPFERIEAGEEEIVIYCGPGRAYTDTTTDGDMNVDSNKRKCSIPVRFDKWPGYLEDETSDESVPDEVTEEETEEETQQENENQEESSVTPQPTPTIEVKTPLWPMDGDTIETVKGNVVEFGRVKDFEPDNNRSIVYWEFVRN
;
A
#
# COMPACT_ATOMS: atom_id res chain seq x y z
N MET A 1 20.37 -45.53 -13.71
CA MET A 1 20.37 -44.05 -13.80
C MET A 1 20.04 -43.47 -12.44
N ARG A 2 20.96 -42.73 -11.80
CA ARG A 2 20.61 -41.98 -10.58
C ARG A 2 19.72 -40.82 -11.01
N LYS A 3 18.49 -40.76 -10.51
CA LYS A 3 17.60 -39.61 -10.74
C LYS A 3 18.30 -38.40 -10.12
N THR A 4 18.74 -37.45 -10.94
CA THR A 4 19.25 -36.17 -10.47
C THR A 4 18.17 -35.55 -9.60
N LYS A 5 18.50 -35.26 -8.35
CA LYS A 5 17.57 -34.62 -7.42
C LYS A 5 17.43 -33.17 -7.91
N ILE A 6 16.35 -32.89 -8.62
CA ILE A 6 16.05 -31.53 -9.10
C ILE A 6 15.52 -30.77 -7.88
N ASP A 7 16.33 -29.86 -7.36
CA ASP A 7 15.89 -28.90 -6.35
C ASP A 7 15.17 -27.76 -7.08
N ASN A 8 13.86 -27.64 -6.86
CA ASN A 8 13.05 -26.59 -7.44
C ASN A 8 12.51 -25.70 -6.32
N PRO A 9 13.30 -24.70 -5.87
CA PRO A 9 12.88 -23.83 -4.79
C PRO A 9 11.58 -23.10 -5.17
N ARG A 10 10.63 -23.05 -4.22
CA ARG A 10 9.31 -22.44 -4.44
C ARG A 10 9.39 -20.94 -4.78
N TYR A 11 10.41 -20.26 -4.25
CA TYR A 11 10.65 -18.82 -4.42
C TYR A 11 12.09 -18.60 -4.94
N PRO A 12 12.35 -18.87 -6.22
CA PRO A 12 13.70 -18.82 -6.80
C PRO A 12 14.17 -17.40 -7.16
N HIS A 13 13.29 -16.40 -7.11
CA HIS A 13 13.56 -15.05 -7.60
C HIS A 13 13.76 -14.08 -6.42
N MET A 14 14.54 -13.02 -6.63
CA MET A 14 14.61 -11.91 -5.68
C MET A 14 13.67 -10.80 -6.13
N ILE A 15 12.88 -10.26 -5.22
CA ILE A 15 11.86 -9.26 -5.49
C ILE A 15 12.12 -8.05 -4.60
N ARG A 16 12.09 -6.87 -5.21
CA ARG A 16 12.20 -5.60 -4.53
C ARG A 16 11.01 -4.71 -4.93
N ILE A 17 10.26 -4.22 -3.94
CA ILE A 17 9.14 -3.30 -4.13
C ILE A 17 9.52 -1.99 -3.46
N ILE A 18 9.48 -0.92 -4.24
CA ILE A 18 9.89 0.42 -3.83
C ILE A 18 8.71 1.36 -4.08
N ARG A 19 8.35 2.11 -3.05
CA ARG A 19 7.49 3.27 -3.16
C ARG A 19 8.35 4.52 -3.17
N ARG A 20 8.13 5.37 -4.14
CA ARG A 20 8.74 6.71 -4.15
C ARG A 20 7.88 7.60 -3.28
N LYS A 21 8.47 8.22 -2.27
CA LYS A 21 7.81 9.21 -1.44
C LYS A 21 7.87 10.53 -2.22
N ASP A 22 6.91 10.70 -3.13
CA ASP A 22 6.47 11.99 -3.71
C ASP A 22 5.44 11.70 -4.81
N ALA A 23 4.14 11.80 -4.46
CA ALA A 23 3.02 11.99 -5.39
C ALA A 23 1.67 12.20 -4.66
N SER A 24 1.64 12.75 -3.44
CA SER A 24 0.36 13.12 -2.82
C SER A 24 -0.22 14.43 -3.38
N ASN A 25 0.42 15.13 -4.33
CA ASN A 25 -0.19 16.37 -4.84
C ASN A 25 0.22 16.91 -6.23
N SER A 26 0.89 16.14 -7.09
CA SER A 26 1.04 16.58 -8.49
C SER A 26 0.19 15.69 -9.40
N ILE A 27 -0.77 16.32 -10.07
CA ILE A 27 -1.73 15.75 -11.03
C ILE A 27 -1.05 15.18 -12.29
N ASN A 28 0.30 15.14 -12.35
CA ASN A 28 1.03 14.94 -13.58
C ASN A 28 2.00 13.74 -13.53
N PRO A 29 1.59 12.56 -14.05
CA PRO A 29 2.37 11.31 -14.01
C PRO A 29 3.59 11.28 -14.96
N PHE A 30 3.96 12.42 -15.57
CA PHE A 30 5.04 12.53 -16.55
C PHE A 30 6.18 13.48 -16.13
N GLU A 31 6.12 14.09 -14.94
CA GLU A 31 7.26 14.87 -14.45
C GLU A 31 8.44 13.94 -14.13
N ARG A 32 9.58 14.22 -14.77
CA ARG A 32 10.83 13.51 -14.54
C ARG A 32 11.46 14.10 -13.29
N ILE A 33 11.24 13.46 -12.15
CA ILE A 33 11.69 13.99 -10.86
C ILE A 33 13.20 13.73 -10.72
N GLU A 34 13.92 14.76 -10.26
CA GLU A 34 15.37 14.72 -10.06
C GLU A 34 15.77 13.83 -8.88
N ALA A 35 17.00 13.30 -8.93
CA ALA A 35 17.55 12.34 -7.99
C ALA A 35 17.68 12.94 -6.57
N GLY A 36 16.60 12.88 -5.80
CA GLY A 36 16.53 13.30 -4.40
C GLY A 36 15.30 12.78 -3.64
N GLU A 37 14.40 12.02 -4.30
CA GLU A 37 13.19 11.47 -3.69
C GLU A 37 13.52 10.38 -2.65
N GLU A 38 12.88 10.41 -1.49
CA GLU A 38 13.02 9.36 -0.47
C GLU A 38 12.39 8.06 -1.01
N GLU A 39 13.22 7.05 -1.29
CA GLU A 39 12.75 5.72 -1.69
C GLU A 39 12.41 4.88 -0.44
N ILE A 40 11.14 4.54 -0.29
CA ILE A 40 10.66 3.64 0.75
C ILE A 40 10.67 2.21 0.21
N VAL A 41 11.52 1.35 0.77
CA VAL A 41 11.55 -0.08 0.44
C VAL A 41 10.42 -0.79 1.20
N ILE A 42 9.37 -1.16 0.48
CA ILE A 42 8.23 -1.92 1.03
C ILE A 42 8.61 -3.38 1.26
N TYR A 43 9.29 -3.98 0.29
CA TYR A 43 9.71 -5.37 0.35
C TYR A 43 11.05 -5.56 -0.33
N CYS A 44 11.92 -6.34 0.29
CA CYS A 44 13.15 -6.83 -0.33
C CYS A 44 13.39 -8.25 0.17
N GLY A 45 13.23 -9.23 -0.72
CA GLY A 45 13.34 -10.62 -0.31
C GLY A 45 13.04 -11.64 -1.40
N PRO A 46 12.99 -12.94 -1.04
CA PRO A 46 12.71 -14.00 -1.99
C PRO A 46 11.24 -13.95 -2.45
N GLY A 47 10.99 -14.39 -3.67
CA GLY A 47 9.67 -14.49 -4.25
C GLY A 47 9.68 -15.31 -5.53
N ARG A 48 8.54 -15.34 -6.23
CA ARG A 48 8.41 -15.97 -7.53
C ARG A 48 7.63 -15.06 -8.46
N ALA A 49 8.36 -14.30 -9.28
CA ALA A 49 7.78 -13.60 -10.42
C ALA A 49 7.54 -14.54 -11.60
N TYR A 50 6.34 -14.56 -12.17
CA TYR A 50 5.97 -15.38 -13.32
C TYR A 50 4.91 -14.69 -14.18
N THR A 51 4.73 -15.21 -15.37
CA THR A 51 3.70 -14.76 -16.30
C THR A 51 2.54 -15.74 -16.22
N ASP A 52 1.36 -15.25 -15.90
CA ASP A 52 0.12 -16.01 -15.91
C ASP A 52 -0.62 -15.77 -17.21
N THR A 53 -0.71 -16.82 -18.03
CA THR A 53 -1.33 -16.75 -19.36
C THR A 53 -2.59 -17.59 -19.32
N THR A 54 -3.73 -16.91 -19.49
CA THR A 54 -5.03 -17.57 -19.65
C THR A 54 -5.30 -17.74 -21.13
N THR A 55 -5.67 -18.95 -21.53
CA THR A 55 -6.11 -19.26 -22.89
C THR A 55 -7.63 -19.37 -22.94
N ASP A 56 -8.21 -19.03 -24.09
CA ASP A 56 -9.60 -19.36 -24.39
C ASP A 56 -9.78 -20.89 -24.60
N GLY A 57 -11.03 -21.32 -24.79
CA GLY A 57 -11.36 -22.72 -25.09
C GLY A 57 -10.76 -23.23 -26.41
N ASP A 58 -10.30 -22.33 -27.28
CA ASP A 58 -9.72 -22.59 -28.60
C ASP A 58 -8.17 -22.45 -28.60
N MET A 59 -7.54 -22.41 -27.41
CA MET A 59 -6.09 -22.31 -27.20
C MET A 59 -5.44 -20.99 -27.63
N ASN A 60 -6.21 -19.95 -27.95
CA ASN A 60 -5.67 -18.61 -28.16
C ASN A 60 -5.40 -17.94 -26.81
N VAL A 61 -4.40 -17.06 -26.77
CA VAL A 61 -4.08 -16.28 -25.56
C VAL A 61 -5.13 -15.19 -25.39
N ASP A 62 -5.88 -15.26 -24.30
CA ASP A 62 -6.91 -14.28 -23.94
C ASP A 62 -6.32 -13.17 -23.06
N SER A 63 -5.58 -13.55 -22.00
CA SER A 63 -4.97 -12.59 -21.08
C SER A 63 -3.57 -13.02 -20.67
N ASN A 64 -2.66 -12.06 -20.62
CA ASN A 64 -1.30 -12.25 -20.16
C ASN A 64 -1.03 -11.25 -19.02
N LYS A 65 -0.98 -11.75 -17.78
CA LYS A 65 -0.77 -10.95 -16.57
C LYS A 65 0.56 -11.32 -15.94
N ARG A 66 1.38 -10.33 -15.54
CA ARG A 66 2.56 -10.61 -14.71
C ARG A 66 2.14 -10.67 -13.25
N LYS A 67 2.59 -11.73 -12.57
CA LYS A 67 2.33 -11.97 -11.16
C LYS A 67 3.63 -12.14 -10.42
N CYS A 68 3.62 -11.82 -9.14
CA CYS A 68 4.69 -12.09 -8.21
C CYS A 68 4.11 -12.71 -6.95
N SER A 69 4.58 -13.91 -6.59
CA SER A 69 4.22 -14.54 -5.34
C SER A 69 5.30 -14.28 -4.29
N ILE A 70 4.90 -13.64 -3.19
CA ILE A 70 5.76 -13.25 -2.08
C ILE A 70 5.39 -14.09 -0.85
N PRO A 71 6.35 -14.72 -0.14
CA PRO A 71 6.08 -15.57 1.03
C PRO A 71 5.79 -14.76 2.31
N VAL A 72 4.99 -13.69 2.19
CA VAL A 72 4.54 -12.85 3.30
C VAL A 72 3.03 -13.02 3.42
N ARG A 73 2.56 -13.34 4.62
CA ARG A 73 1.13 -13.41 4.96
C ARG A 73 0.55 -12.00 5.13
N PHE A 74 -0.74 -11.84 4.88
CA PHE A 74 -1.41 -10.53 4.92
C PHE A 74 -1.22 -9.73 6.22
N ASP A 75 -1.14 -10.39 7.38
CA ASP A 75 -0.97 -9.77 8.71
C ASP A 75 0.49 -9.45 9.07
N LYS A 76 1.45 -9.94 8.26
CA LYS A 76 2.88 -9.73 8.47
C LYS A 76 3.43 -8.58 7.66
N TRP A 77 2.60 -7.95 6.83
CA TRP A 77 2.97 -6.68 6.23
C TRP A 77 3.07 -5.63 7.32
N PRO A 78 4.13 -4.80 7.31
CA PRO A 78 4.17 -3.67 8.21
C PRO A 78 2.97 -2.78 7.85
N GLY A 79 2.13 -2.43 8.81
CA GLY A 79 0.86 -1.77 8.52
C GLY A 79 1.06 -0.38 7.92
N TYR A 80 1.79 0.47 8.63
CA TYR A 80 2.01 1.87 8.26
C TYR A 80 3.41 2.33 8.67
N LEU A 81 3.99 3.27 7.93
CA LEU A 81 5.06 4.11 8.46
C LEU A 81 4.43 5.15 9.39
N GLU A 82 4.94 5.26 10.60
CA GLU A 82 4.70 6.42 11.44
C GLU A 82 5.56 7.54 10.87
N ASP A 83 4.93 8.60 10.36
CA ASP A 83 5.68 9.82 10.02
C ASP A 83 6.12 10.44 11.37
N GLU A 84 7.43 10.58 11.58
CA GLU A 84 8.03 11.17 12.79
C GLU A 84 7.78 12.70 12.90
N THR A 85 6.56 13.16 12.62
CA THR A 85 6.16 14.56 12.77
C THR A 85 4.91 14.67 13.62
N SER A 86 5.08 14.52 14.93
CA SER A 86 4.25 15.20 15.94
C SER A 86 4.95 15.19 17.30
N ASP A 87 6.05 15.94 17.38
CA ASP A 87 6.48 16.51 18.65
C ASP A 87 5.62 17.76 18.90
N GLU A 88 4.39 17.56 19.39
CA GLU A 88 3.64 18.61 20.07
C GLU A 88 3.07 18.07 21.38
N SER A 89 3.85 18.28 22.42
CA SER A 89 3.43 18.39 23.81
C SER A 89 2.22 19.31 23.95
N VAL A 90 1.10 18.80 24.49
CA VAL A 90 0.07 19.63 25.12
C VAL A 90 -0.30 19.01 26.48
N PRO A 91 -0.24 19.77 27.58
CA PRO A 91 -0.33 19.26 28.95
C PRO A 91 -1.78 19.04 29.43
N ASP A 92 -1.88 18.21 30.48
CA ASP A 92 -3.06 17.93 31.30
C ASP A 92 -3.76 19.18 31.86
N GLU A 93 -5.10 19.22 31.80
CA GLU A 93 -5.96 19.93 32.76
C GLU A 93 -7.33 19.21 32.83
N VAL A 94 -7.58 18.38 33.85
CA VAL A 94 -8.27 18.63 35.14
C VAL A 94 -9.82 18.61 35.05
N THR A 95 -10.36 17.78 35.96
CA THR A 95 -11.73 17.44 36.42
C THR A 95 -12.75 18.60 36.51
N GLU A 96 -14.07 18.38 36.42
CA GLU A 96 -15.05 17.97 37.48
C GLU A 96 -16.42 17.67 36.81
N GLU A 97 -17.08 16.52 37.01
CA GLU A 97 -18.11 16.11 38.02
C GLU A 97 -19.47 16.87 38.05
N GLU A 98 -20.55 16.08 37.78
CA GLU A 98 -21.97 16.07 38.26
C GLU A 98 -22.81 17.39 38.20
N THR A 99 -24.14 17.46 38.02
CA THR A 99 -25.30 16.61 38.38
C THR A 99 -26.57 17.14 37.66
N GLU A 100 -27.66 16.36 37.72
CA GLU A 100 -29.00 16.50 37.09
C GLU A 100 -29.92 17.63 37.64
N GLU A 101 -30.91 18.05 36.82
CA GLU A 101 -32.38 18.08 37.08
C GLU A 101 -33.17 19.25 36.43
N GLU A 102 -34.45 18.95 36.15
CA GLU A 102 -35.45 19.56 35.26
C GLU A 102 -35.97 20.97 35.62
N THR A 103 -36.44 21.76 34.64
CA THR A 103 -37.86 22.18 34.50
C THR A 103 -38.18 22.96 33.21
N GLN A 104 -39.44 22.88 32.78
CA GLN A 104 -40.07 23.39 31.56
C GLN A 104 -40.40 24.91 31.61
N GLN A 105 -40.28 25.64 30.48
CA GLN A 105 -41.39 26.36 29.80
C GLN A 105 -40.93 27.26 28.64
N GLU A 106 -41.84 27.38 27.67
CA GLU A 106 -41.77 28.02 26.35
C GLU A 106 -41.31 29.48 26.34
N ASN A 107 -40.56 29.85 25.29
CA ASN A 107 -40.68 31.15 24.62
C ASN A 107 -40.13 31.09 23.18
N GLU A 108 -40.96 31.53 22.24
CA GLU A 108 -40.58 31.83 20.86
C GLU A 108 -39.54 32.96 20.82
N ASN A 109 -38.39 32.72 20.20
CA ASN A 109 -37.58 33.78 19.62
C ASN A 109 -36.74 33.25 18.46
N GLN A 110 -36.71 34.04 17.39
CA GLN A 110 -35.89 33.84 16.20
C GLN A 110 -34.41 33.90 16.59
N GLU A 111 -33.66 32.84 16.31
CA GLU A 111 -32.19 32.90 16.31
C GLU A 111 -31.65 32.23 15.05
N GLU A 112 -30.86 33.03 14.33
CA GLU A 112 -30.08 32.63 13.18
C GLU A 112 -29.20 31.42 13.56
N SER A 113 -29.34 30.33 12.81
CA SER A 113 -28.50 29.14 12.95
C SER A 113 -27.06 29.49 12.54
N SER A 114 -26.26 29.97 13.48
CA SER A 114 -24.81 29.99 13.35
C SER A 114 -24.31 28.54 13.47
N VAL A 115 -24.26 27.84 12.34
CA VAL A 115 -23.59 26.54 12.24
C VAL A 115 -22.11 26.81 12.46
N THR A 116 -21.63 26.60 13.68
CA THR A 116 -20.19 26.54 13.94
C THR A 116 -19.65 25.38 13.11
N PRO A 117 -18.70 25.59 12.17
CA PRO A 117 -18.10 24.47 11.47
C PRO A 117 -17.37 23.63 12.51
N GLN A 118 -17.83 22.40 12.73
CA GLN A 118 -17.07 21.44 13.53
C GLN A 118 -15.67 21.31 12.91
N PRO A 119 -14.61 21.20 13.72
CA PRO A 119 -13.27 20.94 13.20
C PRO A 119 -13.34 19.62 12.43
N THR A 120 -13.20 19.70 11.10
CA THR A 120 -13.01 18.54 10.25
C THR A 120 -11.88 17.72 10.87
N PRO A 121 -12.07 16.42 11.16
CA PRO A 121 -10.98 15.62 11.67
C PRO A 121 -9.87 15.67 10.61
N THR A 122 -8.73 16.26 10.97
CA THR A 122 -7.49 16.16 10.20
C THR A 122 -7.12 14.69 10.20
N ILE A 123 -7.48 13.99 9.13
CA ILE A 123 -7.15 12.57 8.97
C ILE A 123 -5.64 12.51 8.81
N GLU A 124 -4.93 12.02 9.83
CA GLU A 124 -3.53 11.63 9.71
C GLU A 124 -3.40 10.60 8.59
N VAL A 125 -2.76 10.99 7.48
CA VAL A 125 -2.57 10.10 6.33
C VAL A 125 -1.41 9.17 6.65
N LYS A 126 -1.70 8.08 7.36
CA LYS A 126 -0.71 7.03 7.58
C LYS A 126 -0.38 6.35 6.25
N THR A 127 0.89 6.36 5.84
CA THR A 127 1.32 5.72 4.59
C THR A 127 1.40 4.21 4.79
N PRO A 128 0.58 3.41 4.09
CA PRO A 128 0.52 1.97 4.36
C PRO A 128 1.74 1.24 3.77
N LEU A 129 2.30 0.27 4.48
CA LEU A 129 3.53 -0.44 4.08
C LEU A 129 3.25 -1.79 3.36
N TRP A 130 2.07 -1.93 2.76
CA TRP A 130 1.78 -2.97 1.78
C TRP A 130 1.96 -2.46 0.34
N PRO A 131 2.16 -3.35 -0.65
CA PRO A 131 2.21 -2.96 -2.07
C PRO A 131 0.93 -2.27 -2.53
N MET A 132 1.04 -1.17 -3.26
CA MET A 132 -0.07 -0.41 -3.85
C MET A 132 0.12 -0.20 -5.36
N ASP A 133 -0.96 0.14 -6.05
CA ASP A 133 -0.89 0.53 -7.47
C ASP A 133 0.08 1.71 -7.66
N GLY A 134 0.89 1.61 -8.71
CA GLY A 134 1.91 2.62 -9.04
C GLY A 134 3.28 2.39 -8.42
N ASP A 135 3.40 1.55 -7.37
CA ASP A 135 4.69 1.19 -6.77
C ASP A 135 5.62 0.55 -7.81
N THR A 136 6.92 0.78 -7.67
CA THR A 136 7.91 0.17 -8.56
C THR A 136 8.25 -1.23 -8.07
N ILE A 137 8.19 -2.21 -8.97
CA ILE A 137 8.64 -3.57 -8.70
C ILE A 137 9.84 -3.91 -9.57
N GLU A 138 10.84 -4.50 -8.93
CA GLU A 138 12.01 -5.09 -9.56
C GLU A 138 12.05 -6.58 -9.24
N THR A 139 12.30 -7.39 -10.27
CA THR A 139 12.42 -8.83 -10.12
C THR A 139 13.71 -9.31 -10.74
N VAL A 140 14.48 -10.09 -9.98
CA VAL A 140 15.74 -10.71 -10.43
C VAL A 140 15.50 -12.20 -10.59
N LYS A 141 15.60 -12.68 -11.83
CA LYS A 141 15.38 -14.06 -12.26
C LYS A 141 16.70 -14.60 -12.85
N GLY A 142 17.58 -15.10 -11.98
CA GLY A 142 18.93 -15.48 -12.41
C GLY A 142 19.69 -14.26 -12.94
N ASN A 143 20.01 -14.24 -14.24
CA ASN A 143 20.75 -13.14 -14.88
C ASN A 143 19.84 -12.06 -15.47
N VAL A 144 18.52 -12.21 -15.38
CA VAL A 144 17.56 -11.26 -15.94
C VAL A 144 17.00 -10.39 -14.83
N VAL A 145 17.08 -9.07 -15.02
CA VAL A 145 16.40 -8.08 -14.17
C VAL A 145 15.24 -7.51 -14.95
N GLU A 146 14.04 -7.59 -14.39
CA GLU A 146 12.83 -6.99 -14.95
C GLU A 146 12.33 -5.88 -14.03
N PHE A 147 11.90 -4.77 -14.63
CA PHE A 147 11.31 -3.63 -13.93
C PHE A 147 9.85 -3.47 -14.34
N GLY A 148 9.06 -2.91 -13.43
CA GLY A 148 7.66 -2.69 -13.70
C GLY A 148 6.95 -1.85 -12.64
N ARG A 149 5.63 -1.71 -12.81
CA ARG A 149 4.76 -1.08 -11.83
C ARG A 149 3.76 -2.08 -11.27
N VAL A 150 3.57 -2.05 -9.96
CA VAL A 150 2.50 -2.77 -9.27
C VAL A 150 1.17 -2.23 -9.78
N LYS A 151 0.23 -3.13 -10.01
CA LYS A 151 -1.15 -2.85 -10.43
C LYS A 151 -2.16 -3.20 -9.36
N ASP A 152 -1.94 -4.32 -8.70
CA ASP A 152 -2.88 -4.83 -7.71
C ASP A 152 -2.15 -5.73 -6.71
N PHE A 153 -2.75 -5.89 -5.54
CA PHE A 153 -2.25 -6.66 -4.43
C PHE A 153 -3.36 -7.54 -3.86
N GLU A 154 -3.18 -8.85 -3.96
CA GLU A 154 -4.05 -9.85 -3.37
C GLU A 154 -3.40 -10.45 -2.12
N PRO A 155 -3.88 -10.12 -0.91
CA PRO A 155 -3.47 -10.80 0.30
C PRO A 155 -4.02 -12.24 0.32
N ASP A 156 -3.16 -13.20 0.65
CA ASP A 156 -3.56 -14.60 0.88
C ASP A 156 -3.00 -15.09 2.23
N ASN A 157 -3.53 -16.20 2.72
CA ASN A 157 -3.26 -16.74 4.06
C ASN A 157 -1.83 -17.26 4.22
N ASN A 158 -1.16 -17.61 3.14
CA ASN A 158 0.18 -18.23 3.18
C ASN A 158 1.21 -17.53 2.28
N ARG A 159 0.80 -16.50 1.55
CA ARG A 159 1.61 -15.71 0.62
C ARG A 159 0.82 -14.46 0.24
N SER A 160 1.45 -13.53 -0.45
CA SER A 160 0.78 -12.41 -1.10
C SER A 160 1.05 -12.49 -2.60
N ILE A 161 0.06 -12.13 -3.41
CA ILE A 161 0.17 -12.08 -4.87
C ILE A 161 0.15 -10.63 -5.30
N VAL A 162 1.21 -10.20 -5.97
CA VAL A 162 1.33 -8.85 -6.53
C VAL A 162 1.17 -8.96 -8.05
N TYR A 163 0.21 -8.23 -8.59
CA TYR A 163 0.02 -8.05 -10.02
C TYR A 163 0.84 -6.85 -10.45
N TRP A 164 1.50 -6.97 -11.60
CA TRP A 164 2.33 -5.89 -12.08
C TRP A 164 2.37 -5.84 -13.59
N GLU A 165 2.79 -4.70 -14.12
CA GLU A 165 3.03 -4.49 -15.54
C GLU A 165 4.51 -4.27 -15.78
N PHE A 166 5.03 -4.96 -16.78
CA PHE A 166 6.42 -4.80 -17.21
C PHE A 166 6.59 -3.44 -17.88
N VAL A 167 7.57 -2.66 -17.42
CA VAL A 167 7.94 -1.39 -18.04
C VAL A 167 9.17 -1.64 -18.91
N ARG A 168 9.05 -1.36 -20.20
CA ARG A 168 10.19 -1.39 -21.13
C ARG A 168 11.01 -0.11 -20.95
N ASN A 169 12.30 -0.26 -20.71
CA ASN A 169 13.27 0.82 -20.82
C ASN A 169 13.52 1.18 -22.28
#